data_AF-A0AAU6PZM7-F1
#
_entry.id   AF-A0AAU6PZM7-F1
#
_cell.length_a   1.000
_cell.length_b   1.000
_cell.length_c   1.000
_cell.angle_alpha   90.00
_cell.angle_beta   90.00
_cell.angle_gamma   90.00
#
_symmetry.space_group_name_H-M   'P 1'
#
loop_
_entity.id
_entity.type
_entity.pdbx_description
1 polymer ?
#
loop_
_entity_poly.entity_id
_entity_poly.type
_entity_poly.pdbx_seq_one_letter_code
_entity_poly.pdbx_strand_id
1 'polypeptide(L)'
;MPNLGAPEILMILLVALLIFGPRKLPELGKSIGAGLREFRRSTQGLKEEFDGAMQGVNPSAPAPAQVQVIAAQPQVKQAVPTPVAAAAVIPQPAVTQAATPDPVAGHKEA
;
A
#
# COMPACT_ATOMS: atom_id res chain seq x y z
N MET A 1 17.37 -10.75 -16.78
CA MET A 1 16.08 -10.05 -16.64
C MET A 1 16.13 -8.84 -17.57
N PRO A 2 15.09 -8.55 -18.37
CA PRO A 2 15.06 -7.33 -19.18
C PRO A 2 15.08 -6.13 -18.23
N ASN A 3 16.15 -5.35 -18.29
CA ASN A 3 16.26 -4.14 -17.49
C ASN A 3 15.47 -3.05 -18.20
N LEU A 4 14.30 -2.70 -17.67
CA LEU A 4 13.57 -1.51 -18.12
C LEU A 4 14.40 -0.28 -17.79
N GLY A 5 15.31 0.06 -18.70
CA GLY A 5 16.12 1.26 -18.61
C GLY A 5 15.46 2.42 -19.34
N ALA A 6 16.13 3.58 -19.26
CA ALA A 6 15.84 4.71 -20.12
C ALA A 6 15.70 4.36 -21.63
N PRO A 7 16.53 3.48 -22.24
CA PRO A 7 16.39 3.16 -23.66
C PRO A 7 15.09 2.42 -24.01
N GLU A 8 14.67 1.41 -23.22
CA GLU A 8 13.37 0.74 -23.44
C GLU A 8 12.18 1.71 -23.35
N ILE A 9 12.17 2.59 -22.34
CA ILE A 9 11.13 3.61 -22.19
C ILE A 9 11.13 4.54 -23.42
N LEU A 10 12.31 4.94 -23.91
CA LEU A 10 12.42 5.81 -25.08
C LEU A 10 11.92 5.15 -26.37
N MET A 11 12.16 3.84 -26.54
CA MET A 11 11.66 3.08 -27.69
C MET A 11 10.13 3.02 -27.70
N ILE A 12 9.51 2.73 -26.56
CA ILE A 12 8.04 2.72 -26.41
C ILE A 12 7.48 4.12 -26.66
N LEU A 13 8.14 5.14 -26.10
CA LEU A 13 7.77 6.53 -26.31
C LEU A 13 7.83 6.88 -27.79
N LEU A 14 8.88 6.49 -28.53
CA LEU A 14 9.00 6.75 -29.97
C LEU A 14 7.84 6.16 -30.78
N VAL A 15 7.42 4.93 -30.48
CA VAL A 15 6.24 4.31 -31.12
C VAL A 15 4.96 5.08 -30.76
N ALA A 16 4.80 5.47 -29.50
CA ALA A 16 3.68 6.31 -29.08
C ALA A 16 3.68 7.69 -29.75
N LEU A 17 4.86 8.29 -29.97
CA LEU A 17 5.03 9.54 -30.73
C LEU A 17 4.66 9.37 -32.20
N LEU A 18 4.82 8.19 -32.80
CA LEU A 18 4.38 7.96 -34.18
C LEU A 18 2.86 7.90 -34.28
N ILE A 19 2.20 7.28 -33.29
CA ILE A 19 0.73 7.15 -33.26
C ILE A 19 0.07 8.49 -32.89
N PHE A 20 0.56 9.14 -31.81
CA PHE A 20 -0.04 10.37 -31.29
C PHE A 20 0.61 11.64 -31.84
N GLY A 21 1.85 11.59 -32.29
CA GLY A 21 2.63 12.74 -32.77
C GLY A 21 3.46 13.42 -31.66
N PRO A 22 4.66 13.96 -31.99
CA PRO A 22 5.53 14.65 -31.03
C PRO A 22 4.92 15.93 -30.45
N ARG A 23 3.90 16.51 -31.10
CA ARG A 23 3.22 17.71 -30.61
C ARG A 23 2.13 17.40 -29.58
N LYS A 24 1.56 16.19 -29.59
CA LYS A 24 0.45 15.81 -28.69
C LYS A 24 0.91 15.49 -27.27
N LEU A 25 2.07 14.87 -27.09
CA LEU A 25 2.61 14.59 -25.76
C LEU A 25 2.87 15.84 -24.90
N PRO A 26 3.54 16.90 -25.38
CA PRO A 26 3.71 18.11 -24.57
C PRO A 26 2.39 18.86 -24.34
N GLU A 27 1.44 18.74 -25.26
CA GLU A 27 0.08 19.31 -25.10
C GLU A 27 -0.68 18.59 -23.97
N LEU A 28 -0.69 17.26 -23.97
CA LEU A 28 -1.25 16.41 -22.90
C LEU A 28 -0.52 16.60 -21.58
N GLY A 29 0.81 16.69 -21.60
CA GLY A 29 1.63 16.95 -20.42
C GLY A 29 1.34 18.31 -19.79
N LYS A 30 1.06 19.34 -20.60
CA LYS A 30 0.67 20.66 -20.10
C LYS A 30 -0.70 20.64 -19.42
N SER A 31 -1.69 19.96 -19.98
CA SER A 31 -3.03 19.88 -19.37
C SER A 31 -3.02 19.06 -18.08
N ILE A 32 -2.38 17.89 -18.09
CA ILE A 32 -2.21 17.05 -16.90
C ILE A 32 -1.36 17.79 -15.85
N GLY A 33 -0.28 18.46 -16.27
CA GLY A 33 0.60 19.21 -15.39
C GLY A 33 -0.08 20.39 -14.73
N ALA A 34 -0.94 21.11 -15.45
CA ALA A 34 -1.77 22.17 -14.88
C ALA A 34 -2.74 21.61 -13.83
N GLY A 35 -3.44 20.52 -14.15
CA GLY A 35 -4.35 19.84 -13.21
C GLY A 35 -3.63 19.32 -11.97
N LEU A 36 -2.46 18.69 -12.12
CA LEU A 36 -1.65 18.21 -11.00
C LEU A 36 -1.10 19.36 -10.15
N ARG A 37 -0.77 20.50 -10.75
CA ARG A 37 -0.31 21.70 -10.03
C ARG A 37 -1.41 22.27 -9.16
N GLU A 38 -2.63 22.37 -9.69
CA GLU A 38 -3.80 22.81 -8.91
C GLU A 38 -4.14 21.79 -7.82
N PHE A 39 -4.17 20.50 -8.16
CA PHE A 39 -4.39 19.42 -7.19
C PHE A 39 -3.38 19.45 -6.04
N ARG A 40 -2.09 19.64 -6.33
CA ARG A 40 -1.05 19.82 -5.31
C ARG A 40 -1.30 21.05 -4.46
N ARG A 41 -1.68 22.18 -5.05
CA ARG A 41 -1.96 23.43 -4.33
C ARG A 41 -3.15 23.28 -3.38
N SER A 42 -4.25 22.68 -3.85
CA SER A 42 -5.42 22.40 -3.01
C SER A 42 -5.10 21.40 -1.91
N THR A 43 -4.41 20.31 -2.23
CA THR A 43 -4.01 19.27 -1.24
C THR A 43 -3.08 19.85 -0.17
N GLN A 44 -2.15 20.72 -0.57
CA GLN A 44 -1.21 21.38 0.34
C GLN A 44 -1.96 22.30 1.33
N GLY A 45 -2.89 23.13 0.84
CA GLY A 45 -3.71 23.99 1.71
C GLY A 45 -4.58 23.19 2.68
N LEU A 46 -5.20 22.10 2.21
CA LEU A 46 -5.96 21.19 3.07
C LEU A 46 -5.09 20.53 4.14
N LYS A 47 -3.83 20.19 3.80
CA LYS A 47 -2.88 19.61 4.74
C LYS A 47 -2.48 20.61 5.82
N GLU A 48 -2.26 21.87 5.45
CA GLU A 48 -1.93 22.96 6.38
C GLU A 48 -3.11 23.31 7.30
N GLU A 49 -4.35 23.31 6.79
CA GLU A 49 -5.57 23.47 7.59
C GLU A 49 -5.78 22.29 8.54
N PHE A 50 -5.55 21.06 8.08
CA PHE A 50 -5.68 19.85 8.90
C PHE A 50 -4.58 19.78 9.98
N ASP A 51 -3.33 20.11 9.64
CA ASP A 51 -2.24 20.22 10.61
C ASP A 51 -2.50 21.34 11.61
N GLY A 52 -3.00 22.50 11.15
CA GLY A 52 -3.38 23.62 12.01
C GLY A 52 -4.55 23.30 12.95
N ALA A 53 -5.53 22.53 12.48
CA ALA A 53 -6.65 22.03 13.29
C ALA A 53 -6.20 20.95 14.30
N MET A 54 -5.16 20.17 13.97
CA MET A 54 -4.54 19.18 14.87
C MET A 54 -3.41 19.77 15.74
N GLN A 55 -2.93 20.98 15.46
CA GLN A 55 -1.87 21.67 16.23
C GLN A 55 -2.35 22.28 17.55
N GLY A 56 -3.60 22.00 17.95
CA GLY A 56 -4.01 22.04 19.35
C GLY A 56 -3.37 20.94 20.23
N VAL A 57 -2.68 19.97 19.62
CA VAL A 57 -1.86 18.98 20.34
C VAL A 57 -0.40 19.21 19.95
N ASN A 58 0.35 19.87 20.84
CA ASN A 58 1.80 20.04 20.76
C ASN A 58 2.50 18.71 21.08
N PRO A 59 3.21 18.08 20.13
CA PRO A 59 4.46 17.43 20.44
C PRO A 59 5.58 18.40 20.08
N SER A 60 5.86 19.33 21.00
CA SER A 60 7.14 20.02 20.99
C SER A 60 8.27 19.00 21.13
N ALA A 61 9.19 19.05 20.16
CA ALA A 61 10.60 18.66 20.18
C ALA A 61 10.93 17.14 20.10
N PRO A 62 12.04 16.74 19.44
CA PRO A 62 13.29 17.49 19.29
C PRO A 62 13.85 17.64 17.86
N ALA A 63 14.56 18.76 17.66
CA ALA A 63 15.53 18.92 16.59
C ALA A 63 16.50 17.71 16.58
N PRO A 64 16.90 17.17 15.40
CA PRO A 64 17.95 16.17 15.36
C PRO A 64 19.26 16.81 15.84
N ALA A 65 19.53 16.66 17.13
CA ALA A 65 20.88 16.70 17.66
C ALA A 65 21.67 15.69 16.84
N GLN A 66 22.67 16.19 16.14
CA GLN A 66 23.63 15.41 15.38
C GLN A 66 24.23 14.38 16.33
N VAL A 67 23.82 13.12 16.20
CA VAL A 67 24.54 12.00 16.81
C VAL A 67 25.81 11.81 16.01
N GLN A 68 26.82 12.57 16.42
CA GLN A 68 28.22 12.33 16.15
C GLN A 68 28.53 10.88 16.58
N VAL A 69 28.52 9.95 15.62
CA VAL A 69 29.06 8.60 15.81
C VAL A 69 30.59 8.70 15.85
N ILE A 70 31.11 9.17 16.99
CA ILE A 70 32.52 9.09 17.33
C ILE A 70 32.68 7.89 18.28
N ALA A 71 33.58 6.99 17.92
CA ALA A 71 34.22 5.99 18.77
C ALA A 71 33.37 4.79 19.26
N ALA A 72 33.52 3.68 18.53
CA ALA A 72 33.76 2.32 19.02
C ALA A 72 33.09 1.86 20.33
N GLN A 73 32.21 0.86 20.23
CA GLN A 73 32.27 -0.32 21.09
C GLN A 73 31.65 -1.57 20.42
N PRO A 74 32.35 -2.73 20.44
CA PRO A 74 31.89 -3.99 19.86
C PRO A 74 30.99 -4.73 20.86
N GLN A 75 29.74 -5.01 20.48
CA GLN A 75 28.83 -5.86 21.26
C GLN A 75 28.42 -7.06 20.40
N VAL A 76 29.27 -8.08 20.46
CA VAL A 76 28.98 -9.45 20.03
C VAL A 76 28.20 -10.12 21.17
N LYS A 77 26.94 -10.54 20.93
CA LYS A 77 26.22 -11.68 21.55
C LYS A 77 24.71 -11.44 21.61
N GLN A 78 23.97 -12.04 20.68
CA GLN A 78 22.98 -13.07 21.04
C GLN A 78 22.46 -13.72 19.75
N ALA A 79 23.13 -14.81 19.38
CA ALA A 79 22.57 -15.79 18.46
C ALA A 79 21.72 -16.77 19.28
N VAL A 80 20.48 -16.94 18.83
CA VAL A 80 19.50 -18.04 19.02
C VAL A 80 19.07 -18.42 20.45
N PRO A 81 17.74 -18.59 20.65
CA PRO A 81 17.21 -19.93 20.41
C PRO A 81 15.96 -19.95 19.50
N THR A 82 16.05 -20.81 18.50
CA THR A 82 14.92 -21.43 17.79
C THR A 82 14.11 -22.27 18.78
N PRO A 83 12.79 -22.05 18.96
CA PRO A 83 11.93 -23.08 19.50
C PRO A 83 11.53 -24.00 18.34
N VAL A 84 12.17 -25.17 18.26
CA VAL A 84 11.62 -26.34 17.58
C VAL A 84 11.15 -27.31 18.67
N ALA A 85 9.84 -27.39 18.89
CA ALA A 85 9.11 -28.56 19.39
C ALA A 85 7.71 -28.19 19.90
N ALA A 86 6.69 -28.90 19.38
CA ALA A 86 5.36 -29.23 19.93
C ALA A 86 4.30 -29.01 18.82
N ALA A 87 4.03 -29.98 17.94
CA ALA A 87 3.27 -31.21 18.20
C ALA A 87 2.03 -30.97 19.08
N ALA A 88 0.85 -30.83 18.47
CA ALA A 88 -0.36 -31.61 18.77
C ALA A 88 -1.64 -30.93 18.23
N VAL A 89 -2.30 -31.65 17.31
CA VAL A 89 -3.75 -31.93 17.31
C VAL A 89 -4.70 -30.72 17.43
N ILE A 90 -5.25 -30.32 16.29
CA ILE A 90 -6.53 -29.59 16.24
C ILE A 90 -7.64 -30.67 16.14
N PRO A 91 -8.55 -30.80 17.12
CA PRO A 91 -9.74 -31.65 16.97
C PRO A 91 -10.73 -30.99 16.00
N GLN A 92 -11.15 -31.76 14.99
CA GLN A 92 -12.24 -31.38 14.08
C GLN A 92 -13.56 -31.26 14.88
N PRO A 93 -14.28 -30.12 14.84
CA PRO A 93 -15.64 -30.07 15.34
C PRO A 93 -16.54 -30.84 14.37
N ALA A 94 -17.18 -31.88 14.90
CA ALA A 94 -18.20 -32.67 14.23
C ALA A 94 -19.28 -31.74 13.64
N VAL A 95 -19.53 -31.88 12.34
CA VAL A 95 -20.70 -31.30 11.69
C VAL A 95 -21.94 -31.99 12.23
N THR A 96 -22.63 -31.31 13.15
CA THR A 96 -23.98 -31.67 13.61
C THR A 96 -24.93 -31.58 12.42
N GLN A 97 -25.28 -32.75 11.91
CA GLN A 97 -26.32 -32.94 10.91
C GLN A 97 -27.67 -32.68 11.60
N ALA A 98 -28.18 -31.45 11.46
CA ALA A 98 -29.53 -31.12 11.87
C ALA A 98 -30.51 -31.78 10.89
N ALA A 99 -30.97 -32.96 11.28
CA ALA A 99 -32.22 -33.51 10.80
C ALA A 99 -33.34 -32.50 11.10
N THR A 100 -34.01 -32.04 10.07
CA THR A 100 -35.38 -31.53 10.16
C THR A 100 -36.29 -32.73 9.98
N PRO A 101 -37.00 -33.19 11.03
CA PRO A 101 -38.17 -34.03 10.83
C PRO A 101 -39.41 -33.15 10.65
N ASP A 102 -40.37 -33.77 9.98
CA ASP A 102 -41.82 -33.64 10.19
C ASP A 102 -42.63 -32.67 9.28
N PRO A 103 -43.93 -32.97 9.07
CA PRO A 103 -44.46 -33.44 7.78
C PRO A 103 -45.80 -32.75 7.43
N VAL A 104 -46.54 -33.36 6.49
CA VAL A 104 -48.00 -33.29 6.27
C VAL A 104 -48.51 -32.27 5.22
N ALA A 105 -49.43 -32.81 4.40
CA ALA A 105 -50.31 -32.20 3.39
C ALA A 105 -49.66 -31.99 2.01
N GLY A 106 -49.93 -32.79 0.97
CA GLY A 106 -51.21 -33.40 0.61
C GLY A 106 -52.00 -32.47 -0.31
N HIS A 107 -51.60 -32.32 -1.56
CA HIS A 107 -52.46 -31.83 -2.64
C HIS A 107 -52.22 -32.64 -3.93
N LYS A 108 -53.16 -33.56 -4.13
CA LYS A 108 -53.82 -34.02 -5.37
C LYS A 108 -53.46 -33.30 -6.68
N GLU A 109 -53.63 -34.07 -7.78
CA GLU A 109 -53.52 -33.77 -9.23
C GLU A 109 -52.20 -34.28 -9.83
N ALA A 110 -52.15 -35.20 -10.80
CA ALA A 110 -53.13 -35.90 -11.63
C ALA A 110 -52.53 -37.24 -12.08
#